data_AF-A0A250FWX9-F1
#
_entry.id   AF-A0A250FWX9-F1
#
_cell.length_a   1.000
_cell.length_b   1.000
_cell.length_c   1.000
_cell.angle_alpha   90.00
_cell.angle_beta   90.00
_cell.angle_gamma   90.00
#
_symmetry.space_group_name_H-M   'P 1'
#
loop_
_entity.id
_entity.type
_entity.pdbx_description
1 polymer ?
#
loop_
_entity_poly.entity_id
_entity_poly.type
_entity_poly.pdbx_seq_one_letter_code
_entity_poly.pdbx_strand_id
1 'polypeptide(L)'
;MVKESNLHNPLDFFVSISDANAFKNFLVEFIEYGGTPYSFVNPTTVRIPCLEDYGEWIDRDFHISYFIGNKLDEEFTRSKNLIQTYTLENTTENAVKYLKIQFSIIQTIVDKRTSFLIEYPDIFKFLKALADHIVFLLHSLDTTNIQLDYEKFLKAYERSNRTIITQEEQDDLIMLVLGYMKGQNQAREIILSEADFNLLIQYTIHLVKKGEIPEIETQLSPNIHQRLLAFSFWVLHKELYTTTRIKPHFISFLKNIFSNFENVSEESIRGFWGTKTQIKKDDFLPEIIKKHLS
;
A
#
# COMPACT_ATOMS: atom_id res chain seq x y z
N MET A 1 18.65 4.76 -21.84
CA MET A 1 18.98 6.19 -21.79
C MET A 1 17.68 6.95 -21.73
N VAL A 2 17.54 7.87 -20.77
CA VAL A 2 16.37 8.75 -20.67
C VAL A 2 16.33 9.68 -21.86
N LYS A 3 15.15 9.83 -22.48
CA LYS A 3 14.97 10.70 -23.64
C LYS A 3 14.42 12.04 -23.21
N GLU A 4 14.81 13.10 -23.91
CA GLU A 4 14.26 14.43 -23.69
C GLU A 4 13.00 14.67 -24.51
N SER A 5 12.05 15.38 -23.90
CA SER A 5 10.82 15.82 -24.53
C SER A 5 11.07 16.86 -25.64
N ASN A 6 10.37 16.73 -26.77
CA ASN A 6 10.43 17.66 -27.90
C ASN A 6 9.03 17.93 -28.46
N LEU A 7 8.90 18.87 -29.40
CA LEU A 7 7.59 19.33 -29.89
C LEU A 7 6.72 18.19 -30.46
N HIS A 8 7.34 17.23 -31.15
CA HIS A 8 6.64 16.09 -31.74
C HIS A 8 6.40 14.95 -30.74
N ASN A 9 7.30 14.81 -29.78
CA ASN A 9 7.25 13.78 -28.74
C ASN A 9 7.38 14.43 -27.35
N PRO A 10 6.35 15.18 -26.90
CA PRO A 10 6.39 15.89 -25.63
C PRO A 10 6.41 14.95 -24.43
N LEU A 11 6.09 13.67 -24.62
CA LEU A 11 6.02 12.64 -23.57
C LEU A 11 7.23 11.69 -23.57
N ASP A 12 8.25 11.94 -24.40
CA ASP A 12 9.41 11.02 -24.57
C ASP A 12 10.12 10.74 -23.24
N PHE A 13 10.23 11.75 -22.36
CA PHE A 13 10.75 11.56 -21.01
C PHE A 13 9.92 10.53 -20.24
N PHE A 14 8.61 10.75 -20.07
CA PHE A 14 7.70 9.86 -19.35
C PHE A 14 7.64 8.45 -19.96
N VAL A 15 7.68 8.34 -21.29
CA VAL A 15 7.79 7.06 -21.99
C VAL A 15 9.09 6.35 -21.58
N SER A 16 10.22 7.06 -21.60
CA SER A 16 11.53 6.49 -21.31
C SER A 16 11.68 6.06 -19.85
N ILE A 17 11.20 6.86 -18.89
CA ILE A 17 11.28 6.54 -17.46
C ILE A 17 10.24 5.51 -17.01
N SER A 18 9.24 5.20 -17.84
CA SER A 18 8.28 4.12 -17.54
C SER A 18 8.83 2.71 -17.77
N ASP A 19 10.06 2.59 -18.28
CA ASP A 19 10.82 1.36 -18.34
C ASP A 19 11.65 1.20 -17.06
N ALA A 20 11.49 0.08 -16.35
CA ALA A 20 12.11 -0.12 -15.04
C ALA A 20 13.64 -0.06 -15.07
N ASN A 21 14.28 -0.56 -16.14
CA ASN A 21 15.74 -0.51 -16.27
C ASN A 21 16.22 0.91 -16.56
N ALA A 22 15.53 1.62 -17.47
CA ALA A 22 15.84 3.01 -17.76
C ALA A 22 15.64 3.90 -16.53
N PHE A 23 14.57 3.68 -15.76
CA PHE A 23 14.30 4.40 -14.52
C PHE A 23 15.36 4.13 -13.45
N LYS A 24 15.78 2.87 -13.29
CA LYS A 24 16.85 2.54 -12.34
C LYS A 24 18.14 3.25 -12.70
N ASN A 25 18.54 3.25 -13.98
CA ASN A 25 19.74 3.95 -14.44
C ASN A 25 19.63 5.46 -14.21
N PHE A 26 18.45 6.03 -14.48
CA PHE A 26 18.15 7.43 -14.18
C PHE A 26 18.26 7.74 -12.68
N LEU A 27 17.71 6.91 -11.80
CA LEU A 27 17.86 7.07 -10.35
C LEU A 27 19.33 7.05 -9.93
N VAL A 28 20.10 6.11 -10.46
CA VAL A 28 21.53 5.98 -10.17
C VAL A 28 22.29 7.24 -10.56
N GLU A 29 22.02 7.82 -11.75
CA GLU A 29 22.63 9.09 -12.18
C GLU A 29 22.35 10.25 -11.20
N PHE A 30 21.17 10.28 -10.58
CA PHE A 30 20.80 11.30 -9.58
C PHE A 30 21.40 11.03 -8.20
N ILE A 31 21.51 9.76 -7.79
CA ILE A 31 22.03 9.38 -6.48
C ILE A 31 23.57 9.44 -6.44
N GLU A 32 24.24 9.07 -7.53
CA GLU A 32 25.71 9.07 -7.64
C GLU A 32 26.32 10.46 -7.81
N TYR A 33 25.49 11.52 -7.83
CA TYR A 33 25.95 12.89 -7.85
C TYR A 33 26.72 13.22 -6.56
N GLY A 34 28.05 13.03 -6.61
CA GLY A 34 28.97 13.28 -5.48
C GLY A 34 29.70 12.04 -4.94
N GLY A 35 29.57 10.86 -5.56
CA GLY A 35 30.32 9.65 -5.16
C GLY A 35 29.98 9.11 -3.77
N THR A 36 28.82 9.51 -3.22
CA THR A 36 28.37 9.06 -1.91
C THR A 36 27.84 7.62 -2.04
N PRO A 37 28.31 6.67 -1.19
CA PRO A 37 27.81 5.30 -1.24
C PRO A 37 26.33 5.27 -0.88
N TYR A 38 25.56 4.38 -1.50
CA TYR A 38 24.13 4.23 -1.26
C TYR A 38 23.72 2.76 -1.29
N SER A 39 22.56 2.45 -0.70
CA SER A 39 21.94 1.13 -0.82
C SER A 39 20.42 1.25 -0.92
N PHE A 40 19.79 0.41 -1.74
CA PHE A 40 18.32 0.34 -1.79
C PHE A 40 17.81 -0.48 -0.60
N VAL A 41 17.00 0.13 0.25
CA VAL A 41 16.29 -0.55 1.35
C VAL A 41 15.10 -1.32 0.77
N ASN A 42 14.40 -0.69 -0.17
CA ASN A 42 13.32 -1.24 -0.96
C ASN A 42 13.27 -0.45 -2.29
N PRO A 43 12.36 -0.77 -3.23
CA PRO A 43 12.37 -0.11 -4.54
C PRO A 43 12.11 1.41 -4.52
N THR A 44 11.47 1.94 -3.46
CA THR A 44 11.15 3.37 -3.34
C THR A 44 11.98 4.10 -2.28
N THR A 45 12.89 3.41 -1.60
CA THR A 45 13.65 3.96 -0.47
C THR A 45 15.13 3.63 -0.61
N VAL A 46 15.95 4.67 -0.58
CA VAL A 46 17.41 4.61 -0.66
C VAL A 46 18.00 5.07 0.65
N ARG A 47 18.95 4.30 1.17
CA ARG A 47 19.75 4.64 2.34
C ARG A 47 21.05 5.28 1.90
N ILE A 48 21.33 6.46 2.45
CA ILE A 48 22.53 7.26 2.17
C ILE A 48 23.16 7.67 3.51
N PRO A 49 24.49 7.51 3.68
CA PRO A 49 25.20 8.04 4.84
C PRO A 49 25.31 9.57 4.71
N CYS A 50 24.88 10.28 5.75
CA CYS A 50 24.93 11.73 5.86
C CYS A 50 25.82 12.12 7.03
N LEU A 51 26.58 13.20 6.87
CA LEU A 51 27.32 13.81 7.97
C LEU A 51 26.38 14.72 8.77
N GLU A 52 26.18 14.45 10.06
CA GLU A 52 25.44 15.36 10.95
C GLU A 52 26.29 16.57 11.37
N ASP A 53 25.64 17.56 11.98
CA ASP A 53 26.24 18.83 12.44
C ASP A 53 27.43 18.63 13.41
N TYR A 54 27.56 17.46 14.03
CA TYR A 54 28.64 17.09 14.95
C TYR A 54 29.76 16.24 14.30
N GLY A 55 29.70 15.99 12.99
CA GLY A 55 30.72 15.24 12.25
C GLY A 55 30.58 13.71 12.32
N GLU A 56 29.47 13.20 12.85
CA GLU A 56 29.14 11.77 12.83
C GLU A 56 28.43 11.40 11.51
N TRP A 57 28.79 10.24 10.96
CA TRP A 57 28.11 9.67 9.80
C TRP A 57 26.93 8.82 10.26
N ILE A 58 25.73 9.16 9.82
CA ILE A 58 24.53 8.37 10.07
C ILE A 58 23.85 7.97 8.77
N ASP A 59 23.31 6.77 8.74
CA ASP A 59 22.49 6.31 7.63
C ASP A 59 21.09 6.93 7.71
N ARG A 60 20.66 7.62 6.65
CA ARG A 60 19.29 8.13 6.52
C ARG A 60 18.59 7.50 5.32
N ASP A 61 17.32 7.16 5.52
CA ASP A 61 16.44 6.61 4.50
C ASP A 61 15.70 7.75 3.80
N PHE A 62 15.88 7.87 2.49
CA PHE A 62 15.25 8.85 1.64
C PHE A 62 14.29 8.15 0.68
N HIS A 63 13.07 8.65 0.58
CA HIS A 63 12.17 8.23 -0.48
C HIS A 63 12.69 8.75 -1.83
N ILE A 64 12.66 7.92 -2.87
CA ILE A 64 13.20 8.26 -4.20
C ILE A 64 12.61 9.55 -4.79
N SER A 65 11.37 9.91 -4.40
CA SER A 65 10.70 11.13 -4.84
C SER A 65 11.48 12.39 -4.45
N TYR A 66 12.28 12.32 -3.39
CA TYR A 66 13.19 13.39 -2.99
C TYR A 66 14.21 13.73 -4.09
N PHE A 67 14.74 12.72 -4.79
CA PHE A 67 15.77 12.92 -5.81
C PHE A 67 15.18 13.29 -7.17
N ILE A 68 14.04 12.69 -7.53
CA ILE A 68 13.46 12.84 -8.86
C ILE A 68 12.41 13.94 -8.96
N GLY A 69 11.88 14.43 -7.82
CA GLY A 69 10.73 15.34 -7.78
C GLY A 69 10.91 16.58 -8.65
N ASN A 70 12.02 17.30 -8.47
CA ASN A 70 12.34 18.49 -9.26
C ASN A 70 12.42 18.17 -10.76
N LYS A 71 13.02 17.04 -11.14
CA LYS A 71 13.14 16.64 -12.54
C LYS A 71 11.78 16.28 -13.14
N LEU A 72 10.92 15.62 -12.38
CA LEU A 72 9.55 15.33 -12.81
C LEU A 72 8.73 16.63 -13.02
N ASP A 73 8.87 17.62 -12.13
CA ASP A 73 8.20 18.93 -12.25
C ASP A 73 8.70 19.72 -13.48
N GLU A 74 10.02 19.73 -13.71
CA GLU A 74 10.63 20.35 -14.89
C GLU A 74 10.10 19.72 -16.18
N GLU A 75 10.12 18.39 -16.27
CA GLU A 75 9.67 17.68 -17.46
C GLU A 75 8.16 17.79 -17.65
N PHE A 76 7.37 17.77 -16.58
CA PHE A 76 5.95 18.07 -16.64
C PHE A 76 5.68 19.44 -17.26
N THR A 77 6.37 20.47 -16.77
CA THR A 77 6.23 21.85 -17.28
C THR A 77 6.65 21.94 -18.75
N ARG A 78 7.77 21.31 -19.10
CA ARG A 78 8.28 21.23 -20.47
C ARG A 78 7.28 20.54 -21.41
N SER A 79 6.80 19.34 -21.05
CA SER A 79 5.81 18.58 -21.82
C SER A 79 4.53 19.38 -22.02
N LYS A 80 4.02 20.00 -20.96
CA LYS A 80 2.81 20.84 -21.01
C LYS A 80 2.98 22.00 -21.99
N ASN A 81 4.10 22.72 -21.91
CA ASN A 81 4.38 23.84 -22.81
C ASN A 81 4.51 23.38 -24.26
N LEU A 82 5.20 22.28 -24.54
CA LEU A 82 5.34 21.73 -25.89
C LEU A 82 3.99 21.35 -26.50
N ILE A 83 3.11 20.72 -25.71
CA ILE A 83 1.75 20.36 -26.13
C ILE A 83 0.95 21.63 -26.47
N GLN A 84 1.01 22.64 -25.60
CA GLN A 84 0.31 23.91 -25.79
C GLN A 84 0.83 24.66 -27.03
N THR A 85 2.15 24.76 -27.21
CA THR A 85 2.78 25.39 -28.36
C THR A 85 2.33 24.74 -29.67
N TYR A 86 2.42 23.41 -29.78
CA TYR A 86 1.97 22.72 -30.99
C TYR A 86 0.48 22.98 -31.28
N THR A 87 -0.34 23.00 -30.24
CA THR A 87 -1.79 23.25 -30.35
C THR A 87 -2.09 24.65 -30.89
N LEU A 88 -1.35 25.67 -30.45
CA LEU A 88 -1.55 27.06 -30.86
C LEU A 88 -0.99 27.36 -32.27
N GLU A 89 0.07 26.67 -32.67
CA GLU A 89 0.77 26.92 -33.95
C GLU A 89 0.18 26.16 -35.15
N ASN A 90 -0.81 25.29 -34.93
CA ASN A 90 -1.37 24.42 -35.96
C ASN A 90 -2.87 24.65 -36.18
N THR A 91 -3.38 24.18 -37.32
CA THR A 91 -4.82 24.17 -37.59
C THR A 91 -5.57 23.33 -36.56
N THR A 92 -6.83 23.65 -36.30
CA THR A 92 -7.69 22.88 -35.37
C THR A 92 -7.66 21.39 -35.66
N GLU A 93 -7.73 20.98 -36.93
CA GLU A 93 -7.67 19.57 -37.33
C GLU A 93 -6.34 18.89 -36.92
N ASN A 94 -5.20 19.55 -37.21
CA ASN A 94 -3.88 19.02 -36.88
C ASN A 94 -3.65 18.99 -35.36
N ALA A 95 -4.08 20.04 -34.65
CA ALA A 95 -4.01 20.13 -33.21
C ALA A 95 -4.83 19.01 -32.53
N VAL A 96 -6.07 18.79 -32.96
CA VAL A 96 -6.93 17.71 -32.44
C VAL A 96 -6.32 16.34 -32.68
N LYS A 97 -5.79 16.08 -33.89
CA LYS A 97 -5.11 14.82 -34.21
C LYS A 97 -3.89 14.60 -33.31
N TYR A 98 -3.06 15.62 -33.13
CA TYR A 98 -1.89 15.58 -32.26
C TYR A 98 -2.27 15.31 -30.80
N LEU A 99 -3.23 16.05 -30.25
CA LEU A 99 -3.70 15.89 -28.87
C LEU A 99 -4.22 14.47 -28.60
N LYS A 100 -4.98 13.89 -29.55
CA LYS A 100 -5.44 12.50 -29.46
C LYS A 100 -4.28 11.49 -29.45
N ILE A 101 -3.23 11.74 -30.23
CA ILE A 101 -2.02 10.90 -30.22
C ILE A 101 -1.33 10.98 -28.85
N GLN A 102 -1.11 12.19 -28.31
CA GLN A 102 -0.46 12.36 -27.01
C GLN A 102 -1.29 11.72 -25.89
N PHE A 103 -2.61 11.89 -25.92
CA PHE A 103 -3.51 11.22 -24.99
C PHE A 103 -3.41 9.69 -25.07
N SER A 104 -3.38 9.13 -26.28
CA SER A 104 -3.23 7.69 -26.49
C SER A 104 -1.89 7.16 -25.99
N ILE A 105 -0.82 7.95 -26.03
CA ILE A 105 0.48 7.61 -25.46
C ILE A 105 0.35 7.49 -23.94
N ILE A 106 -0.27 8.47 -23.27
CA ILE A 106 -0.50 8.43 -21.82
C ILE A 106 -1.32 7.19 -21.43
N GLN A 107 -2.44 6.95 -22.11
CA GLN A 107 -3.28 5.76 -21.88
C GLN A 107 -2.48 4.47 -22.03
N THR A 108 -1.64 4.38 -23.07
CA THR A 108 -0.77 3.21 -23.29
C THR A 108 0.21 2.99 -22.14
N ILE A 109 0.79 4.06 -21.59
CA ILE A 109 1.68 3.96 -20.42
C ILE A 109 0.90 3.43 -19.21
N VAL A 110 -0.27 4.02 -18.91
CA VAL A 110 -1.13 3.61 -17.78
C VAL A 110 -1.53 2.14 -17.87
N ASP A 111 -1.93 1.68 -19.06
CA ASP A 111 -2.42 0.32 -19.28
C ASP A 111 -1.32 -0.74 -19.22
N LYS A 112 -0.15 -0.42 -19.80
CA LYS A 112 0.96 -1.38 -19.96
C LYS A 112 1.97 -1.35 -18.82
N ARG A 113 2.03 -0.25 -18.07
CA ARG A 113 3.02 -0.03 -16.99
C ARG A 113 2.36 0.11 -15.61
N THR A 114 1.16 -0.45 -15.43
CA THR A 114 0.40 -0.34 -14.17
C THR A 114 1.21 -0.71 -12.93
N SER A 115 1.95 -1.84 -12.95
CA SER A 115 2.76 -2.27 -11.80
C SER A 115 3.85 -1.27 -11.45
N PHE A 116 4.52 -0.71 -12.45
CA PHE A 116 5.54 0.33 -12.26
C PHE A 116 4.92 1.61 -11.69
N LEU A 117 3.77 2.04 -12.20
CA LEU A 117 3.11 3.25 -11.72
C LEU A 117 2.55 3.11 -10.30
N ILE A 118 2.25 1.90 -9.85
CA ILE A 118 1.87 1.63 -8.45
C ILE A 118 3.06 1.81 -7.52
N GLU A 119 4.23 1.31 -7.95
CA GLU A 119 5.49 1.44 -7.23
C GLU A 119 5.97 2.90 -7.18
N TYR A 120 5.68 3.66 -8.25
CA TYR A 120 6.10 5.05 -8.41
C TYR A 120 4.89 5.99 -8.66
N PRO A 121 4.05 6.22 -7.64
CA PRO A 121 2.79 6.95 -7.79
C PRO A 121 2.96 8.42 -8.19
N ASP A 122 4.10 9.03 -7.87
CA ASP A 122 4.40 10.40 -8.29
C ASP A 122 4.46 10.53 -9.81
N ILE A 123 4.97 9.52 -10.53
CA ILE A 123 4.99 9.51 -12.00
C ILE A 123 3.56 9.46 -12.55
N PHE A 124 2.68 8.66 -11.93
CA PHE A 124 1.27 8.61 -12.31
C PHE A 124 0.56 9.95 -12.12
N LYS A 125 0.86 10.68 -11.03
CA LYS A 125 0.31 12.02 -10.77
C LYS A 125 0.60 12.99 -11.93
N PHE A 126 1.83 12.99 -12.45
CA PHE A 126 2.20 13.84 -13.60
C PHE A 126 1.52 13.40 -14.90
N LEU A 127 1.45 12.09 -15.17
CA LEU A 127 0.75 11.55 -16.33
C LEU A 127 -0.73 11.92 -16.33
N LYS A 128 -1.39 11.81 -15.17
CA LYS A 128 -2.79 12.23 -15.00
C LYS A 128 -2.95 13.73 -15.26
N ALA A 129 -2.09 14.56 -14.69
CA ALA A 129 -2.14 16.01 -14.89
C ALA A 129 -1.94 16.42 -16.37
N LEU A 130 -1.07 15.73 -17.11
CA LEU A 130 -0.90 15.94 -18.54
C LEU A 130 -2.13 15.49 -19.35
N ALA A 131 -2.74 14.35 -18.99
CA ALA A 131 -3.98 13.91 -19.61
C ALA A 131 -5.12 14.92 -19.38
N ASP A 132 -5.29 15.40 -18.15
CA ASP A 132 -6.29 16.42 -17.79
C ASP A 132 -6.06 17.72 -18.60
N HIS A 133 -4.80 18.12 -18.79
CA HIS A 133 -4.47 19.28 -19.63
C HIS A 133 -4.80 19.06 -21.11
N ILE A 134 -4.53 17.88 -21.67
CA ILE A 134 -4.89 17.55 -23.05
C ILE A 134 -6.41 17.57 -23.24
N VAL A 135 -7.17 17.03 -22.29
CA VAL A 135 -8.64 17.06 -22.31
C VAL A 135 -9.16 18.50 -22.30
N PHE A 136 -8.59 19.35 -21.44
CA PHE A 136 -8.92 20.77 -21.40
C PHE A 136 -8.70 21.46 -22.77
N LEU A 137 -7.57 21.19 -23.43
CA LEU A 137 -7.30 21.74 -24.76
C LEU A 137 -8.28 21.21 -25.82
N LEU A 138 -8.61 19.92 -25.81
CA LEU A 138 -9.59 19.34 -26.73
C LEU A 138 -10.99 19.96 -26.56
N HIS A 139 -11.42 20.22 -25.32
CA HIS A 139 -12.67 20.92 -25.04
C HIS A 139 -12.65 22.36 -25.57
N SER A 140 -11.53 23.07 -25.43
CA SER A 140 -11.38 24.45 -25.97
C SER A 140 -11.46 24.52 -27.51
N LEU A 141 -11.30 23.40 -28.19
CA LEU A 141 -11.41 23.25 -29.64
C LEU A 141 -12.77 22.69 -30.07
N ASP A 142 -13.78 22.70 -29.18
CA ASP A 142 -15.12 22.15 -29.39
C ASP A 142 -15.11 20.66 -29.81
N THR A 143 -14.16 19.89 -29.29
CA THR A 143 -14.00 18.48 -29.64
C THR A 143 -14.32 17.51 -28.50
N THR A 144 -14.42 16.23 -28.90
CA THR A 144 -14.82 15.05 -28.13
C THR A 144 -14.47 15.03 -26.65
N ASN A 145 -15.40 14.49 -25.86
CA ASN A 145 -15.24 14.18 -24.45
C ASN A 145 -14.43 12.88 -24.28
N ILE A 146 -13.10 12.98 -24.18
CA ILE A 146 -12.23 11.85 -23.82
C ILE A 146 -11.82 11.98 -22.35
N GLN A 147 -11.64 10.85 -21.67
CA GLN A 147 -11.22 10.79 -20.28
C GLN A 147 -10.22 9.65 -20.11
N LEU A 148 -9.20 9.87 -19.27
CA LEU A 148 -8.21 8.84 -18.97
C LEU A 148 -8.91 7.69 -18.25
N ASP A 149 -8.82 6.48 -18.78
CA ASP A 149 -9.26 5.27 -18.08
C ASP A 149 -8.11 4.75 -17.22
N TYR A 150 -8.28 4.83 -15.92
CA TYR A 150 -7.32 4.33 -14.94
C TYR A 150 -8.02 3.50 -13.85
N GLU A 151 -9.19 2.92 -14.14
CA GLU A 151 -9.93 2.09 -13.18
C GLU A 151 -9.11 0.85 -12.80
N LYS A 152 -8.43 0.24 -13.77
CA LYS A 152 -7.52 -0.89 -13.54
C LYS A 152 -6.35 -0.50 -12.63
N PHE A 153 -5.80 0.71 -12.83
CA PHE A 153 -4.76 1.24 -11.97
C PHE A 153 -5.28 1.48 -10.56
N LEU A 154 -6.43 2.15 -10.37
CA LEU A 154 -7.03 2.40 -9.06
C LEU A 154 -7.26 1.11 -8.29
N LYS A 155 -7.90 0.11 -8.90
CA LYS A 155 -8.14 -1.19 -8.26
C LYS A 155 -6.85 -1.87 -7.83
N ALA A 156 -5.79 -1.75 -8.62
CA ALA A 156 -4.50 -2.35 -8.31
C ALA A 156 -3.71 -1.55 -7.26
N TYR A 157 -3.77 -0.22 -7.31
CA TYR A 157 -3.20 0.70 -6.34
C TYR A 157 -3.87 0.58 -4.97
N GLU A 158 -5.20 0.47 -4.92
CA GLU A 158 -5.93 0.19 -3.68
C GLU A 158 -5.54 -1.17 -3.10
N ARG A 159 -5.33 -2.19 -3.94
CA ARG A 159 -4.85 -3.51 -3.49
C ARG A 159 -3.43 -3.46 -2.93
N SER A 160 -2.52 -2.69 -3.54
CA SER A 160 -1.14 -2.55 -3.07
C SER A 160 -1.02 -1.65 -1.84
N ASN A 161 -1.87 -0.63 -1.73
CA ASN A 161 -1.84 0.35 -0.64
C ASN A 161 -2.74 -0.01 0.54
N ARG A 162 -3.57 -1.04 0.43
CA ARG A 162 -4.17 -1.74 1.59
C ARG A 162 -3.14 -2.33 2.56
N THR A 163 -1.85 -2.15 2.32
CA THR A 163 -0.75 -2.52 3.20
C THR A 163 -0.31 -1.40 4.16
N ILE A 164 -0.81 -0.17 4.04
CA ILE A 164 -0.54 0.91 5.00
C ILE A 164 -1.84 1.21 5.76
N ILE A 165 -2.22 0.30 6.65
CA ILE A 165 -3.14 0.64 7.74
C ILE A 165 -2.34 1.52 8.68
N THR A 166 -2.74 2.78 8.86
CA THR A 166 -2.09 3.68 9.82
C THR A 166 -2.12 3.06 11.22
N GLN A 167 -1.24 3.51 12.12
CA GLN A 167 -1.18 2.90 13.45
C GLN A 167 -2.52 2.99 14.20
N GLU A 168 -3.19 4.12 14.04
CA GLU A 168 -4.51 4.38 14.62
C GLU A 168 -5.56 3.41 14.06
N GLU A 169 -5.57 3.20 12.73
CA GLU A 169 -6.47 2.23 12.09
C GLU A 169 -6.16 0.77 12.46
N GLN A 170 -4.90 0.42 12.77
CA GLN A 170 -4.54 -0.92 13.24
C GLN A 170 -5.06 -1.15 14.65
N ASP A 171 -4.89 -0.18 15.54
CA ASP A 171 -5.35 -0.24 16.92
C ASP A 171 -6.89 -0.27 16.95
N ASP A 172 -7.55 0.53 16.10
CA ASP A 172 -9.00 0.49 15.89
C ASP A 172 -9.47 -0.86 15.35
N LEU A 173 -8.78 -1.44 14.37
CA LEU A 173 -9.12 -2.75 13.82
C LEU A 173 -8.96 -3.86 14.86
N ILE A 174 -7.92 -3.82 15.68
CA ILE A 174 -7.73 -4.74 16.81
C ILE A 174 -8.95 -4.63 17.75
N MET A 175 -9.38 -3.41 18.07
CA MET A 175 -10.56 -3.18 18.92
C MET A 175 -11.87 -3.61 18.25
N LEU A 176 -12.04 -3.40 16.95
CA LEU A 176 -13.22 -3.84 16.20
C LEU A 176 -13.35 -5.37 16.17
N VAL A 177 -12.23 -6.09 16.07
CA VAL A 177 -12.22 -7.55 16.00
C VAL A 177 -12.25 -8.19 17.39
N LEU A 178 -11.46 -7.69 18.35
CA LEU A 178 -11.25 -8.31 19.66
C LEU A 178 -12.00 -7.63 20.81
N GLY A 179 -12.56 -6.44 20.60
CA GLY A 179 -13.21 -5.65 21.67
C GLY A 179 -14.35 -6.37 22.38
N TYR A 180 -15.02 -7.30 21.69
CA TYR A 180 -16.06 -8.14 22.29
C TYR A 180 -15.53 -9.03 23.44
N MET A 181 -14.22 -9.27 23.53
CA MET A 181 -13.61 -10.09 24.58
C MET A 181 -13.65 -9.44 25.97
N LYS A 182 -13.92 -8.13 26.07
CA LYS A 182 -14.26 -7.46 27.35
C LYS A 182 -15.71 -7.76 27.82
N GLY A 183 -16.52 -8.35 26.94
CA GLY A 183 -17.94 -8.62 27.17
C GLY A 183 -18.22 -10.00 27.76
N GLN A 184 -19.47 -10.44 27.59
CA GLN A 184 -19.94 -11.75 28.03
C GLN A 184 -20.18 -12.69 26.84
N ASN A 185 -19.93 -13.99 27.05
CA ASN A 185 -20.24 -15.03 26.08
C ASN A 185 -21.76 -15.36 26.07
N GLN A 186 -22.17 -16.35 25.28
CA GLN A 186 -23.58 -16.78 25.21
C GLN A 186 -24.15 -17.28 26.54
N ALA A 187 -23.30 -17.84 27.41
CA ALA A 187 -23.66 -18.32 28.72
C ALA A 187 -23.69 -17.19 29.78
N ARG A 188 -23.48 -15.93 29.37
CA ARG A 188 -23.36 -14.74 30.23
C ARG A 188 -22.14 -14.76 31.16
N GLU A 189 -21.13 -15.57 30.83
CA GLU A 189 -19.86 -15.57 31.54
C GLU A 189 -18.96 -14.48 30.95
N ILE A 190 -18.22 -13.80 31.82
CA ILE A 190 -17.22 -12.81 31.40
C ILE A 190 -16.16 -13.53 30.57
N ILE A 191 -15.88 -13.02 29.36
CA ILE A 191 -14.92 -13.64 28.44
C ILE A 191 -13.50 -13.46 28.98
N LEU A 192 -13.09 -12.22 29.25
CA LEU A 192 -11.84 -11.87 29.93
C LEU A 192 -12.11 -10.83 31.01
N SER A 193 -11.33 -10.87 32.09
CA SER A 193 -11.31 -9.77 33.04
C SER A 193 -10.82 -8.49 32.37
N GLU A 194 -11.12 -7.32 32.93
CA GLU A 194 -10.65 -6.06 32.35
C GLU A 194 -9.12 -5.99 32.27
N ALA A 195 -8.41 -6.53 33.27
CA ALA A 195 -6.96 -6.61 33.28
C ALA A 195 -6.43 -7.52 32.15
N ASP A 196 -7.00 -8.71 32.01
CA ASP A 196 -6.60 -9.67 30.97
C ASP A 196 -6.93 -9.17 29.56
N PHE A 197 -8.04 -8.45 29.41
CA PHE A 197 -8.40 -7.79 28.16
C PHE A 197 -7.38 -6.70 27.79
N ASN A 198 -6.97 -5.86 28.75
CA ASN A 198 -5.95 -4.85 28.48
C ASN A 198 -4.61 -5.49 28.07
N LEU A 199 -4.21 -6.59 28.72
CA LEU A 199 -3.04 -7.38 28.34
C LEU A 199 -3.18 -7.97 26.93
N LEU A 200 -4.33 -8.53 26.58
CA LEU A 200 -4.62 -9.03 25.24
C LEU A 200 -4.39 -7.95 24.18
N ILE A 201 -4.92 -6.75 24.39
CA ILE A 201 -4.78 -5.64 23.45
C ILE A 201 -3.32 -5.23 23.33
N GLN A 202 -2.59 -5.09 24.44
CA GLN A 202 -1.15 -4.78 24.42
C GLN A 202 -0.34 -5.84 23.68
N TYR A 203 -0.58 -7.13 23.94
CA TYR A 203 0.11 -8.23 23.26
C TYR A 203 -0.20 -8.27 21.76
N THR A 204 -1.45 -8.04 21.40
CA THR A 204 -1.88 -8.02 19.99
C THR A 204 -1.30 -6.82 19.25
N ILE A 205 -1.29 -5.64 19.87
CA ILE A 205 -0.63 -4.44 19.32
C ILE A 205 0.85 -4.71 19.09
N HIS A 206 1.55 -5.34 20.05
CA HIS A 206 2.95 -5.70 19.89
C HIS A 206 3.17 -6.67 18.72
N LEU A 207 2.34 -7.72 18.62
CA LEU A 207 2.38 -8.68 17.51
C LEU A 207 2.22 -7.99 16.16
N VAL A 208 1.24 -7.10 16.04
CA VAL A 208 0.93 -6.43 14.77
C VAL A 208 2.01 -5.41 14.41
N LYS A 209 2.50 -4.63 15.38
CA LYS A 209 3.55 -3.61 15.19
C LYS A 209 4.92 -4.20 14.86
N LYS A 210 5.34 -5.20 15.63
CA LYS A 210 6.71 -5.73 15.57
C LYS A 210 6.82 -7.02 14.75
N GLY A 211 5.70 -7.71 14.48
CA GLY A 211 5.72 -9.02 13.82
C GLY A 211 6.34 -10.12 14.67
N GLU A 212 6.43 -9.91 15.98
CA GLU A 212 7.12 -10.74 16.95
C GLU A 212 6.18 -11.08 18.13
N ILE A 213 6.49 -12.15 18.85
CA ILE A 213 5.73 -12.54 20.04
C ILE A 213 6.21 -11.65 21.19
N PRO A 214 5.29 -10.97 21.91
CA PRO A 214 5.67 -10.14 23.05
C PRO A 214 6.27 -11.00 24.18
N GLU A 215 6.87 -10.33 25.16
CA GLU A 215 7.19 -10.96 26.44
C GLU A 215 5.89 -11.24 27.20
N ILE A 216 5.70 -12.50 27.60
CA ILE A 216 4.42 -12.96 28.18
C ILE A 216 4.52 -12.96 29.69
N GLU A 217 3.92 -11.95 30.30
CA GLU A 217 3.83 -11.84 31.75
C GLU A 217 2.83 -12.86 32.32
N THR A 218 1.73 -13.10 31.61
CA THR A 218 0.68 -14.02 32.05
C THR A 218 -0.06 -14.61 30.85
N GLN A 219 -0.33 -15.92 30.90
CA GLN A 219 -1.18 -16.57 29.91
C GLN A 219 -2.66 -16.26 30.17
N LEU A 220 -3.37 -15.94 29.11
CA LEU A 220 -4.78 -15.57 29.14
C LEU A 220 -5.66 -16.81 29.00
N SER A 221 -6.77 -16.83 29.75
CA SER A 221 -7.74 -17.94 29.73
C SER A 221 -9.14 -17.42 29.39
N PRO A 222 -9.40 -17.03 28.13
CA PRO A 222 -10.69 -16.50 27.75
C PRO A 222 -11.77 -17.59 27.80
N ASN A 223 -12.95 -17.23 28.35
CA ASN A 223 -14.12 -18.11 28.44
C ASN A 223 -14.88 -18.22 27.09
N ILE A 224 -14.15 -18.56 26.04
CA ILE A 224 -14.67 -18.85 24.69
C ILE A 224 -13.97 -20.08 24.10
N HIS A 225 -14.63 -20.72 23.15
CA HIS A 225 -14.08 -21.90 22.50
C HIS A 225 -12.83 -21.56 21.67
N GLN A 226 -11.79 -22.40 21.74
CA GLN A 226 -10.50 -22.19 21.07
C GLN A 226 -10.62 -21.90 19.56
N ARG A 227 -11.64 -22.48 18.90
CA ARG A 227 -11.90 -22.27 17.47
C ARG A 227 -12.42 -20.87 17.17
N LEU A 228 -13.28 -20.31 18.02
CA LEU A 228 -13.74 -18.94 17.88
C LEU A 228 -12.58 -17.96 18.10
N LEU A 229 -11.71 -18.25 19.08
CA LEU A 229 -10.52 -17.48 19.33
C LEU A 229 -9.56 -17.49 18.12
N ALA A 230 -9.22 -18.67 17.61
CA ALA A 230 -8.38 -18.80 16.41
C ALA A 230 -9.00 -18.14 15.17
N PHE A 231 -10.32 -18.22 15.02
CA PHE A 231 -11.02 -17.55 13.93
C PHE A 231 -11.02 -16.03 14.07
N SER A 232 -11.15 -15.49 15.28
CA SER A 232 -11.06 -14.05 15.53
C SER A 232 -9.69 -13.52 15.09
N PHE A 233 -8.61 -14.24 15.42
CA PHE A 233 -7.26 -13.90 14.97
C PHE A 233 -7.04 -14.13 13.47
N TRP A 234 -7.73 -15.09 12.85
CA TRP A 234 -7.76 -15.21 11.40
C TRP A 234 -8.46 -14.01 10.73
N VAL A 235 -9.59 -13.54 11.28
CA VAL A 235 -10.28 -12.34 10.79
C VAL A 235 -9.34 -11.14 10.89
N LEU A 236 -8.73 -10.93 12.06
CA LEU A 236 -7.75 -9.86 12.27
C LEU A 236 -6.61 -9.93 11.25
N HIS A 237 -5.98 -11.10 11.09
CA HIS A 237 -4.93 -11.32 10.11
C HIS A 237 -5.39 -11.04 8.67
N LYS A 238 -6.59 -11.48 8.31
CA LYS A 238 -7.14 -11.32 6.97
C LYS A 238 -7.45 -9.85 6.66
N GLU A 239 -7.99 -9.11 7.62
CA GLU A 239 -8.23 -7.67 7.48
C GLU A 239 -6.91 -6.87 7.45
N LEU A 240 -5.91 -7.27 8.24
CA LEU A 240 -4.58 -6.62 8.26
C LEU A 240 -3.76 -6.85 6.99
N TYR A 241 -3.78 -8.07 6.44
CA TYR A 241 -2.81 -8.47 5.41
C TYR A 241 -3.45 -8.90 4.08
N THR A 242 -4.77 -9.02 4.01
CA THR A 242 -5.55 -9.41 2.82
C THR A 242 -5.11 -10.72 2.14
N THR A 243 -4.27 -11.51 2.80
CA THR A 243 -3.65 -12.71 2.26
C THR A 243 -4.21 -13.98 2.88
N THR A 244 -4.25 -15.05 2.08
CA THR A 244 -4.56 -16.40 2.53
C THR A 244 -3.38 -17.07 3.22
N ARG A 245 -2.14 -16.61 2.96
CA ARG A 245 -0.94 -17.17 3.57
C ARG A 245 -0.84 -16.70 5.02
N ILE A 246 -0.91 -17.66 5.95
CA ILE A 246 -0.77 -17.42 7.38
C ILE A 246 0.65 -16.93 7.67
N LYS A 247 0.77 -15.77 8.33
CA LYS A 247 2.05 -15.36 8.92
C LYS A 247 2.38 -16.26 10.13
N PRO A 248 3.56 -16.93 10.17
CA PRO A 248 3.87 -17.94 11.18
C PRO A 248 3.69 -17.46 12.64
N HIS A 249 4.06 -16.22 12.94
CA HIS A 249 3.97 -15.65 14.29
C HIS A 249 2.54 -15.59 14.84
N PHE A 250 1.48 -15.57 14.01
CA PHE A 250 0.11 -15.59 14.53
C PHE A 250 -0.25 -16.93 15.20
N ILE A 251 0.24 -18.05 14.66
CA ILE A 251 -0.04 -19.37 15.22
C ILE A 251 0.73 -19.56 16.53
N SER A 252 2.01 -19.20 16.52
CA SER A 252 2.85 -19.28 17.72
C SER A 252 2.39 -18.29 18.80
N PHE A 253 1.88 -17.11 18.40
CA PHE A 253 1.25 -16.16 19.32
C PHE A 253 0.04 -16.77 20.02
N LEU A 254 -0.90 -17.37 19.28
CA LEU A 254 -2.06 -18.02 19.91
C LEU A 254 -1.63 -19.06 20.96
N LYS A 255 -0.62 -19.86 20.64
CA LYS A 255 -0.12 -20.92 21.51
C LYS A 255 0.56 -20.38 22.77
N ASN A 256 1.30 -19.28 22.66
CA ASN A 256 2.02 -18.69 23.78
C ASN A 256 1.13 -17.86 24.69
N ILE A 257 0.16 -17.14 24.12
CA ILE A 257 -0.72 -16.23 24.87
C ILE A 257 -1.82 -16.97 25.61
N PHE A 258 -2.48 -17.95 24.99
CA PHE A 258 -3.71 -18.50 25.54
C PHE A 258 -3.53 -19.90 26.07
N SER A 259 -3.93 -20.11 27.33
CA SER A 259 -3.91 -21.43 27.98
C SER A 259 -4.78 -22.46 27.22
N ASN A 260 -5.79 -21.99 26.49
CA ASN A 260 -6.71 -22.83 25.69
C ASN A 260 -5.99 -23.63 24.59
N PHE A 261 -4.73 -23.29 24.25
CA PHE A 261 -3.93 -23.99 23.24
C PHE A 261 -2.74 -24.77 23.81
N GLU A 262 -2.55 -24.83 25.14
CA GLU A 262 -1.38 -25.46 25.77
C GLU A 262 -1.11 -26.88 25.24
N ASN A 263 -2.18 -27.68 25.10
CA ASN A 263 -2.13 -29.07 24.63
C ASN A 263 -2.44 -29.25 23.13
N VAL A 264 -2.46 -28.16 22.35
CA VAL A 264 -2.83 -28.18 20.93
C VAL A 264 -1.56 -27.99 20.08
N SER A 265 -1.33 -28.89 19.13
CA SER A 265 -0.18 -28.75 18.20
C SER A 265 -0.39 -27.59 17.23
N GLU A 266 0.69 -26.96 16.76
CA GLU A 266 0.57 -25.87 15.79
C GLU A 266 -0.09 -26.33 14.48
N GLU A 267 0.16 -27.57 14.05
CA GLU A 267 -0.51 -28.17 12.88
C GLU A 267 -2.02 -28.23 13.09
N SER A 268 -2.46 -28.58 14.29
CA SER A 268 -3.89 -28.61 14.64
C SER A 268 -4.50 -27.21 14.58
N ILE A 269 -3.81 -26.20 15.13
CA ILE A 269 -4.24 -24.79 15.07
C ILE A 269 -4.37 -24.33 13.60
N ARG A 270 -3.37 -24.63 12.77
CA ARG A 270 -3.42 -24.36 11.32
C ARG A 270 -4.61 -25.06 10.65
N GLY A 271 -4.91 -26.29 11.06
CA GLY A 271 -6.03 -27.08 10.51
C GLY A 271 -7.42 -26.48 10.76
N PHE A 272 -7.59 -25.66 11.81
CA PHE A 272 -8.85 -24.94 12.06
C PHE A 272 -8.74 -23.42 11.89
N TRP A 273 -7.62 -22.91 11.38
CA TRP A 273 -7.41 -21.49 11.07
C TRP A 273 -8.33 -21.04 9.93
N GLY A 274 -9.24 -20.10 10.21
CA GLY A 274 -10.23 -19.63 9.23
C GLY A 274 -11.37 -20.61 8.93
N THR A 275 -11.46 -21.73 9.64
CA THR A 275 -12.53 -22.72 9.46
C THR A 275 -13.82 -22.25 10.11
N LYS A 276 -14.89 -22.15 9.31
CA LYS A 276 -16.21 -21.65 9.75
C LYS A 276 -17.12 -22.71 10.37
N THR A 277 -16.87 -23.99 10.09
CA THR A 277 -17.80 -25.13 10.25
C THR A 277 -18.32 -25.36 11.68
N GLN A 278 -17.78 -24.65 12.67
CA GLN A 278 -18.14 -24.79 14.09
C GLN A 278 -18.29 -23.46 14.82
N ILE A 279 -18.42 -22.35 14.08
CA ILE A 279 -18.56 -21.02 14.65
C ILE A 279 -19.98 -20.55 14.38
N LYS A 280 -20.75 -20.42 15.45
CA LYS A 280 -22.12 -19.92 15.38
C LYS A 280 -22.09 -18.40 15.25
N LYS A 281 -23.03 -17.87 14.49
CA LYS A 281 -23.19 -16.43 14.28
C LYS A 281 -23.93 -15.81 15.48
N ASP A 282 -23.25 -15.76 16.60
CA ASP A 282 -23.83 -15.36 17.87
C ASP A 282 -23.93 -13.83 18.01
N ASP A 283 -24.91 -13.35 18.78
CA ASP A 283 -25.21 -11.92 18.87
C ASP A 283 -24.06 -11.09 19.46
N PHE A 284 -23.32 -11.67 20.41
CA PHE A 284 -22.19 -11.02 21.08
C PHE A 284 -20.96 -10.84 20.17
N LEU A 285 -20.93 -11.50 19.00
CA LEU A 285 -19.84 -11.33 18.04
C LEU A 285 -19.97 -9.99 17.29
N PRO A 286 -18.86 -9.31 17.00
CA PRO A 286 -18.87 -8.08 16.23
C PRO A 286 -19.21 -8.35 14.76
N GLU A 287 -19.79 -7.35 14.08
CA GLU A 287 -20.20 -7.46 12.69
C GLU A 287 -19.05 -7.80 11.73
N ILE A 288 -17.83 -7.34 12.06
CA ILE A 288 -16.62 -7.66 11.28
C ILE A 288 -16.33 -9.17 11.26
N ILE A 289 -16.54 -9.88 12.38
CA ILE A 289 -16.39 -11.34 12.44
C ILE A 289 -17.56 -12.01 11.71
N LYS A 290 -18.78 -11.54 11.96
CA LYS A 290 -20.01 -12.06 11.34
C LYS A 290 -19.99 -12.01 9.81
N LYS A 291 -19.37 -10.97 9.21
CA LYS A 291 -19.17 -10.83 7.76
C LYS A 291 -18.38 -11.99 7.15
N HIS A 292 -17.49 -12.62 7.91
CA HIS A 292 -16.71 -13.75 7.42
C HIS A 292 -17.34 -15.11 7.72
N LEU A 293 -18.46 -15.16 8.45
CA LEU A 293 -19.21 -16.38 8.72
C LEU A 293 -20.25 -16.71 7.64
N SER A 294 -20.60 -15.74 6.79
CA SER A 294 -21.42 -15.94 5.58
C SER A 294 -20.69 -16.67 4.47
#